data_AF-A0A963BCY5-F1
#
_entry.id   AF-A0A963BCY5-F1
#
_cell.length_a   1.000
_cell.length_b   1.000
_cell.length_c   1.000
_cell.angle_alpha   90.00
_cell.angle_beta   90.00
_cell.angle_gamma   90.00
#
_symmetry.space_group_name_H-M   'P 1'
#
loop_
_entity.id
_entity.type
_entity.pdbx_description
1 polymer ?
#
loop_
_entity_poly.entity_id
_entity_poly.type
_entity_poly.pdbx_seq_one_letter_code
_entity_poly.pdbx_strand_id
1 'polypeptide(L)'
;MENLLKKKIAITLVFWCLPLLLFPGGWFVQVGFPAPEPLLFVRLLGAAYAALVAGYIDGLKGIAAGKDPTPTLRMGVCSNGLAFVILLGTGIRGEWGEWGIGAQIFLWLSTAGTLSIAVQLLHYWRQLAGRDLPAE
;
A
#
# COMPACT_ATOMS: atom_id res chain seq x y z
N MET A 1 -1.88 16.62 -3.86
CA MET A 1 -2.53 15.52 -3.11
C MET A 1 -3.28 14.52 -4.00
N GLU A 2 -4.28 14.94 -4.77
CA GLU A 2 -5.14 14.02 -5.54
C GLU A 2 -4.36 13.06 -6.45
N ASN A 3 -3.38 13.58 -7.20
CA ASN A 3 -2.56 12.76 -8.10
C ASN A 3 -1.77 11.68 -7.35
N LEU A 4 -1.35 11.93 -6.11
CA LEU A 4 -0.66 10.95 -5.27
C LEU A 4 -1.64 9.83 -4.87
N LEU A 5 -2.85 10.18 -4.43
CA LEU A 5 -3.87 9.20 -4.06
C LEU A 5 -4.33 8.36 -5.26
N LYS A 6 -4.53 8.98 -6.44
CA LYS A 6 -4.86 8.27 -7.68
C LYS A 6 -3.78 7.23 -8.05
N LYS A 7 -2.50 7.64 -8.02
CA LYS A 7 -1.37 6.72 -8.26
C LYS A 7 -1.33 5.59 -7.23
N LYS A 8 -1.51 5.92 -5.95
CA LYS A 8 -1.55 4.94 -4.87
C LYS A 8 -2.65 3.91 -5.08
N ILE A 9 -3.88 4.36 -5.37
CA ILE A 9 -5.03 3.50 -5.66
C ILE A 9 -4.70 2.56 -6.82
N ALA A 10 -4.23 3.10 -7.95
CA ALA A 10 -3.93 2.30 -9.13
C ALA A 10 -2.85 1.24 -8.85
N ILE A 11 -1.74 1.62 -8.21
CA ILE A 11 -0.65 0.71 -7.87
C ILE A 11 -1.13 -0.37 -6.89
N THR A 12 -1.83 0.02 -5.82
CA THR A 12 -2.36 -0.94 -4.84
C THR A 12 -3.36 -1.90 -5.47
N LEU A 13 -4.23 -1.42 -6.37
CA LEU A 13 -5.15 -2.29 -7.11
C LEU A 13 -4.40 -3.31 -7.96
N VAL A 14 -3.51 -2.85 -8.84
CA VAL A 14 -2.84 -3.69 -9.84
C VAL A 14 -1.88 -4.68 -9.22
N PHE A 15 -1.08 -4.25 -8.25
CA PHE A 15 0.04 -5.06 -7.76
C PHE A 15 -0.26 -5.79 -6.45
N TRP A 16 -1.23 -5.31 -5.66
CA TRP A 16 -1.48 -5.84 -4.30
C TRP A 16 -2.91 -6.37 -4.16
N CYS A 17 -3.91 -5.78 -4.81
CA CYS A 17 -5.31 -6.18 -4.63
C CYS A 17 -5.73 -7.28 -5.61
N LEU A 18 -5.64 -7.02 -6.92
CA LEU A 18 -6.14 -7.91 -7.95
C LEU A 18 -5.41 -9.26 -7.99
N PRO A 19 -4.07 -9.33 -7.89
CA PRO A 19 -3.38 -10.62 -7.87
C PRO A 19 -3.79 -11.44 -6.64
N LEU A 20 -3.82 -10.81 -5.46
CA LEU A 20 -4.19 -11.47 -4.22
C LEU A 20 -5.66 -11.91 -4.19
N LEU A 21 -6.57 -11.24 -4.88
CA LEU A 21 -7.98 -11.64 -4.94
C LEU A 21 -8.27 -12.68 -6.02
N LEU A 22 -7.66 -12.56 -7.20
CA LEU A 22 -8.12 -13.23 -8.41
C LEU A 22 -7.16 -14.30 -8.92
N PHE A 23 -5.85 -14.15 -8.71
CA PHE A 23 -4.88 -15.02 -9.38
C PHE A 23 -4.69 -16.36 -8.65
N PRO A 24 -4.58 -17.49 -9.35
CA PRO A 24 -4.44 -18.81 -8.72
C PRO A 24 -3.09 -18.96 -8.00
N GLY A 25 -3.00 -19.90 -7.04
CA GLY A 25 -1.76 -20.19 -6.29
C GLY A 25 -0.53 -20.43 -7.16
N GLY A 26 -0.70 -21.15 -8.28
CA GLY A 26 0.38 -21.42 -9.23
C GLY A 26 0.99 -20.17 -9.86
N TRP A 27 0.23 -19.07 -9.97
CA TRP A 27 0.77 -17.81 -10.48
C TRP A 27 1.81 -17.21 -9.54
N PHE A 28 1.59 -17.27 -8.22
CA PHE A 28 2.55 -16.79 -7.23
C PHE A 28 3.87 -17.55 -7.31
N VAL A 29 3.79 -18.87 -7.46
CA VAL A 29 4.96 -19.74 -7.63
C VAL A 29 5.73 -19.40 -8.90
N GLN A 30 5.03 -19.17 -10.02
CA GLN A 30 5.66 -18.76 -11.28
C GLN A 30 6.43 -17.44 -11.17
N VAL A 31 5.95 -16.50 -10.34
CA VAL A 31 6.62 -15.22 -10.08
C VAL A 31 7.74 -15.35 -9.05
N GLY A 32 7.86 -16.51 -8.38
CA GLY A 32 8.96 -16.83 -7.47
C GLY A 32 8.59 -16.76 -5.98
N PHE A 33 7.31 -16.58 -5.64
CA PHE A 33 6.84 -16.69 -4.27
C PHE A 33 6.72 -18.17 -3.85
N PRO A 34 6.84 -18.48 -2.54
CA PRO A 34 6.43 -19.79 -2.05
C PRO A 34 4.94 -20.03 -2.32
N ALA A 35 4.55 -21.30 -2.45
CA ALA A 35 3.16 -21.67 -2.66
C ALA A 35 2.29 -21.17 -1.48
N PRO A 36 1.30 -20.29 -1.74
CA PRO A 36 0.46 -19.73 -0.69
C PRO A 36 -0.65 -20.71 -0.32
N GLU A 37 -0.32 -21.70 0.51
CA GLU A 37 -1.27 -22.70 0.99
C GLU A 37 -1.57 -22.53 2.49
N PRO A 38 -2.84 -22.37 2.89
CA PRO A 38 -4.03 -22.27 2.04
C PRO A 38 -4.18 -20.87 1.40
N LEU A 39 -4.79 -20.81 0.21
CA LEU A 39 -5.06 -19.55 -0.50
C LEU A 39 -5.92 -18.54 0.28
N LEU A 40 -6.65 -19.00 1.30
CA LEU A 40 -7.56 -18.18 2.12
C LEU A 40 -6.87 -16.92 2.66
N PHE A 41 -5.65 -17.02 3.22
CA PHE A 41 -4.95 -15.86 3.78
C PHE A 41 -4.59 -14.82 2.73
N VAL A 42 -4.17 -15.27 1.55
CA VAL A 42 -3.89 -14.39 0.40
C VAL A 42 -5.17 -13.67 -0.04
N ARG A 43 -6.31 -14.37 -0.10
CA ARG A 43 -7.59 -13.74 -0.45
C ARG A 43 -8.05 -12.71 0.57
N LEU A 44 -7.93 -13.03 1.87
CA LEU A 44 -8.28 -12.10 2.94
C LEU A 44 -7.38 -10.87 2.92
N LEU A 45 -6.08 -11.03 2.63
CA LEU A 45 -5.16 -9.91 2.46
C LEU A 45 -5.55 -9.03 1.26
N GLY A 46 -5.91 -9.66 0.13
CA GLY A 46 -6.45 -8.95 -1.03
C GLY A 46 -7.72 -8.16 -0.70
N ALA A 47 -8.64 -8.73 0.09
CA ALA A 47 -9.86 -8.07 0.53
C ALA A 47 -9.58 -6.87 1.46
N ALA A 48 -8.60 -7.01 2.36
CA ALA A 48 -8.15 -5.91 3.20
C ALA A 48 -7.58 -4.75 2.36
N TYR A 49 -6.81 -5.04 1.31
CA TYR A 49 -6.33 -4.00 0.39
C TYR A 49 -7.44 -3.39 -0.46
N ALA A 50 -8.47 -4.15 -0.84
CA ALA A 50 -9.65 -3.62 -1.50
C ALA A 50 -10.39 -2.61 -0.61
N ALA A 51 -10.55 -2.93 0.67
CA ALA A 51 -11.16 -2.02 1.65
C ALA A 51 -10.34 -0.72 1.83
N LEU A 52 -9.00 -0.82 1.86
CA LEU A 52 -8.13 0.37 1.86
C LEU A 52 -8.34 1.21 0.60
N VAL A 53 -8.43 0.59 -0.57
CA VAL A 53 -8.70 1.29 -1.84
C VAL A 53 -10.05 2.02 -1.78
N ALA A 54 -11.09 1.39 -1.26
CA ALA A 54 -12.38 2.04 -1.07
C ALA A 54 -12.24 3.29 -0.18
N GLY A 55 -11.53 3.19 0.94
CA GLY A 55 -11.22 4.33 1.81
C GLY A 55 -10.46 5.46 1.10
N TYR A 56 -9.49 5.14 0.23
CA TYR A 56 -8.79 6.15 -0.55
C TYR A 56 -9.66 6.80 -1.63
N ILE A 57 -10.58 6.05 -2.24
CA ILE A 57 -11.56 6.60 -3.21
C ILE A 57 -12.48 7.59 -2.51
N ASP A 58 -12.99 7.25 -1.33
CA ASP A 58 -13.85 8.15 -0.56
C ASP A 58 -13.07 9.37 -0.06
N GLY A 59 -11.82 9.19 0.34
CA GLY A 59 -10.90 10.29 0.63
C GLY A 59 -10.68 11.23 -0.56
N LEU A 60 -10.53 10.68 -1.77
CA LEU A 60 -10.36 11.47 -2.99
C LEU A 60 -11.63 12.28 -3.31
N LYS A 61 -12.82 11.67 -3.19
CA LYS A 61 -14.11 12.37 -3.33
C LYS A 61 -14.26 13.47 -2.27
N GLY A 62 -13.85 13.20 -1.03
CA GLY A 62 -13.86 14.16 0.07
C GLY A 62 -12.98 15.38 -0.23
N ILE A 63 -11.77 15.16 -0.74
CA ILE A 63 -10.85 16.25 -1.15
C ILE A 63 -11.47 17.12 -2.23
N ALA A 64 -12.06 16.52 -3.27
CA ALA A 64 -12.73 17.25 -4.34
C ALA A 64 -13.92 18.09 -3.82
N ALA A 65 -14.52 17.68 -2.72
CA ALA A 65 -15.59 18.39 -2.02
C ALA A 65 -15.09 19.35 -0.91
N GLY A 66 -13.77 19.58 -0.79
CA GLY A 66 -13.19 20.48 0.21
C GLY A 66 -13.17 19.95 1.64
N LYS A 67 -13.40 18.65 1.86
CA LYS A 67 -13.37 18.02 3.19
C LYS A 67 -11.92 17.80 3.68
N ASP A 68 -11.75 17.74 5.00
CA ASP A 68 -10.47 17.46 5.64
C ASP A 68 -9.85 16.13 5.15
N PRO A 69 -8.67 16.16 4.48
CA PRO A 69 -8.00 14.95 4.01
C PRO A 69 -7.25 14.18 5.11
N THR A 70 -7.15 14.72 6.32
CA THR A 70 -6.32 14.18 7.41
C THR A 70 -6.60 12.70 7.72
N PRO A 71 -7.86 12.21 7.78
CA PRO A 71 -8.12 10.78 8.02
C PRO A 71 -7.52 9.89 6.93
N THR A 72 -7.65 10.30 5.66
CA THR A 72 -7.11 9.57 4.49
C THR A 72 -5.58 9.57 4.53
N LEU A 73 -4.97 10.68 4.93
CA LEU A 73 -3.52 10.80 5.07
C LEU A 73 -2.98 9.90 6.18
N ARG A 74 -3.62 9.87 7.34
CA ARG A 74 -3.22 9.03 8.47
C ARG A 74 -3.30 7.55 8.12
N MET A 75 -4.38 7.12 7.46
CA MET A 75 -4.53 5.76 6.94
C MET A 75 -3.41 5.42 5.94
N GLY A 76 -3.11 6.35 5.03
CA GLY A 76 -2.04 6.21 4.05
C GLY A 76 -0.64 6.09 4.67
N VAL A 77 -0.31 6.95 5.63
CA VAL A 77 0.97 6.89 6.36
C VAL A 77 1.07 5.58 7.16
N CYS A 78 0.01 5.20 7.87
CA CYS A 78 -0.01 3.96 8.66
C CYS A 78 0.21 2.73 7.77
N SER A 79 -0.57 2.58 6.71
CA SER A 79 -0.49 1.41 5.83
C SER A 79 0.87 1.28 5.13
N ASN A 80 1.39 2.35 4.52
CA ASN A 80 2.66 2.28 3.78
C ASN A 80 3.87 2.30 4.72
N GLY A 81 3.79 3.02 5.83
CA GLY A 81 4.85 3.03 6.85
C GLY A 81 5.04 1.65 7.47
N LEU A 82 3.96 0.99 7.89
CA LEU A 82 4.03 -0.37 8.44
C LEU A 82 4.50 -1.38 7.39
N ALA A 83 3.97 -1.31 6.16
CA ALA A 83 4.43 -2.17 5.08
C ALA A 83 5.93 -1.99 4.80
N PHE A 84 6.43 -0.75 4.75
CA PHE A 84 7.85 -0.45 4.59
C PHE A 84 8.69 -1.07 5.70
N VAL A 85 8.31 -0.86 6.97
CA VAL A 85 9.06 -1.40 8.12
C VAL A 85 9.13 -2.91 8.08
N ILE A 86 8.01 -3.59 7.81
CA ILE A 86 7.96 -5.05 7.72
C ILE A 86 8.79 -5.56 6.53
N LEU A 87 8.61 -4.98 5.35
CA LEU A 87 9.33 -5.41 4.14
C LEU A 87 10.84 -5.19 4.26
N LEU A 88 11.25 -4.01 4.75
CA LEU A 88 12.68 -3.73 4.98
C LEU A 88 13.24 -4.68 6.04
N GLY A 89 12.55 -4.83 7.18
CA GLY A 89 13.01 -5.66 8.28
C GLY A 89 13.14 -7.15 7.94
N THR A 90 12.22 -7.69 7.15
CA THR A 90 12.30 -9.08 6.64
C THR A 90 13.34 -9.21 5.52
N GLY A 91 13.48 -8.19 4.66
CA GLY A 91 14.47 -8.16 3.58
C GLY A 91 15.91 -8.14 4.07
N ILE A 92 16.24 -7.27 5.03
CA ILE A 92 17.59 -7.20 5.59
C ILE A 92 17.98 -8.45 6.40
N ARG A 93 16.98 -9.18 6.92
CA ARG A 93 17.18 -10.49 7.58
C ARG A 93 17.30 -11.66 6.59
N GLY A 94 17.13 -11.40 5.29
CA GLY A 94 17.24 -12.41 4.25
C GLY A 94 16.09 -13.41 4.22
N GLU A 95 14.94 -13.10 4.83
CA GLU A 95 13.81 -14.06 4.97
C GLU A 95 13.25 -14.54 3.62
N TRP A 96 13.46 -13.75 2.57
CA TRP A 96 13.07 -14.05 1.20
C TRP A 96 14.27 -14.11 0.24
N GLY A 97 15.48 -14.32 0.78
CA GLY A 97 16.72 -14.46 0.00
C GLY A 97 16.75 -15.71 -0.87
N GLU A 98 16.08 -16.78 -0.43
CA GLU A 98 15.95 -18.05 -1.19
C GLU A 98 14.71 -18.08 -2.10
N TRP A 99 13.90 -17.02 -2.11
CA TRP A 99 12.73 -16.95 -2.99
C TRP A 99 13.16 -16.67 -4.43
N GLY A 100 12.30 -16.93 -5.40
CA GLY A 100 12.61 -16.67 -6.80
C GLY A 100 12.87 -15.19 -7.06
N ILE A 101 13.77 -14.88 -8.01
CA ILE A 101 14.23 -13.52 -8.30
C ILE A 101 13.10 -12.53 -8.61
N GLY A 102 12.00 -13.00 -9.23
CA GLY A 102 10.83 -12.17 -9.50
C GLY A 102 10.15 -11.66 -8.22
N ALA A 103 9.98 -12.53 -7.23
CA ALA A 103 9.44 -12.17 -5.92
C ALA A 103 10.40 -11.22 -5.18
N GLN A 104 11.71 -11.45 -5.26
CA GLN A 104 12.69 -10.57 -4.63
C GLN A 104 12.65 -9.15 -5.22
N ILE A 105 12.64 -9.04 -6.55
CA ILE A 105 12.52 -7.74 -7.24
C ILE A 105 11.21 -7.05 -6.82
N PHE A 106 10.10 -7.78 -6.82
CA PHE A 106 8.80 -7.25 -6.41
C PHE A 106 8.82 -6.71 -4.97
N LEU A 107 9.41 -7.45 -4.03
CA LEU A 107 9.46 -7.06 -2.62
C LEU A 107 10.39 -5.86 -2.40
N TRP A 108 11.56 -5.80 -3.06
CA TRP A 108 12.44 -4.62 -2.96
C TRP A 108 11.81 -3.37 -3.57
N LEU A 109 11.17 -3.49 -4.73
CA LEU A 109 10.43 -2.39 -5.35
C LEU A 109 9.26 -1.95 -4.45
N SER A 110 8.59 -2.90 -3.81
CA SER A 110 7.53 -2.65 -2.83
C SER A 110 8.05 -1.91 -1.59
N THR A 111 9.23 -2.27 -1.07
CA THR A 111 9.88 -1.57 0.03
C THR A 111 10.15 -0.10 -0.32
N ALA A 112 10.77 0.14 -1.48
CA ALA A 112 11.07 1.49 -1.95
C ALA A 112 9.79 2.31 -2.22
N GLY A 113 8.79 1.67 -2.85
CA GLY A 113 7.51 2.29 -3.17
C GLY A 113 6.71 2.69 -1.94
N THR A 114 6.61 1.80 -0.94
CA THR A 114 5.89 2.07 0.31
C THR A 114 6.56 3.18 1.11
N LEU A 115 7.90 3.21 1.21
CA LEU A 115 8.62 4.34 1.81
C LEU A 115 8.33 5.66 1.09
N SER A 116 8.48 5.68 -0.24
CA SER A 116 8.28 6.87 -1.05
C SER A 116 6.88 7.46 -0.89
N ILE A 117 5.85 6.61 -0.90
CA ILE A 117 4.46 7.02 -0.67
C ILE A 117 4.27 7.54 0.77
N ALA A 118 4.78 6.82 1.77
CA ALA A 118 4.65 7.22 3.18
C ALA A 118 5.28 8.60 3.44
N VAL A 119 6.49 8.85 2.91
CA VAL A 119 7.19 10.13 3.05
C VAL A 119 6.42 11.27 2.39
N GLN A 120 5.91 11.06 1.18
CA GLN A 120 5.11 12.09 0.50
C GLN A 120 3.83 12.42 1.27
N LEU A 121 3.10 11.42 1.75
CA LEU A 121 1.88 11.62 2.55
C LEU A 121 2.18 12.33 3.87
N LEU A 122 3.27 11.96 4.55
CA LEU A 122 3.70 12.61 5.80
C LEU A 122 4.09 14.06 5.56
N HIS A 123 4.76 14.36 4.45
CA HIS A 123 5.12 15.72 4.07
C HIS A 123 3.86 16.58 3.86
N TYR A 124 2.88 16.07 3.12
CA TYR A 124 1.60 16.76 2.96
C TYR A 124 0.84 16.94 4.27
N TRP A 125 0.83 15.93 5.15
CA TRP A 125 0.17 16.04 6.44
C TRP A 125 0.81 17.13 7.30
N ARG A 126 2.14 17.22 7.34
CA ARG A 126 2.86 18.29 8.04
C ARG A 126 2.53 19.68 7.49
N GLN A 127 2.42 19.82 6.17
CA GLN A 127 2.02 21.08 5.55
C GLN A 127 0.60 21.52 5.94
N LEU A 128 -0.31 20.56 6.14
CA LEU A 128 -1.67 20.85 6.59
C LEU A 128 -1.72 21.22 8.08
N ALA A 129 -0.98 20.49 8.92
CA ALA A 129 -0.91 20.76 10.36
C ALA A 129 -0.27 22.12 10.69
N GLY A 130 0.61 22.64 9.81
CA GLY A 130 1.21 23.97 9.95
C GLY A 130 0.34 25.11 9.38
N ARG A 131 -0.85 24.82 8.86
CA ARG A 131 -1.84 25.84 8.48
C ARG A 131 -2.87 25.89 9.60
N ASP A 132 -2.95 27.03 10.29
CA ASP A 132 -4.08 27.29 11.19
C ASP A 132 -5.37 27.17 10.36
N LEU A 133 -6.15 26.12 10.64
CA LEU A 133 -7.49 25.99 10.08
C LEU A 133 -8.36 27.03 10.82
N PRO A 134 -9.10 27.90 10.12
CA PRO A 134 -10.06 28.77 10.79
C PRO A 134 -11.01 27.90 11.60
N ALA A 135 -11.19 28.25 12.88
CA ALA A 135 -12.18 27.60 13.74
C ALA A 135 -13.56 27.74 13.07
N GLU A 136 -14.26 26.62 12.93
CA GLU A 136 -15.67 26.58 12.51
C GLU A 136 -16.57 27.38 13.47
#